data_AF-A0A522GGH9-F1
#
_entry.id   AF-A0A522GGH9-F1
#
_cell.length_a   1.000
_cell.length_b   1.000
_cell.length_c   1.000
_cell.angle_alpha   90.00
_cell.angle_beta   90.00
_cell.angle_gamma   90.00
#
_symmetry.space_group_name_H-M   'P 1'
#
loop_
_entity.id
_entity.type
_entity.pdbx_description
1 polymer ?
#
loop_
_entity_poly.entity_id
_entity_poly.type
_entity_poly.pdbx_seq_one_letter_code
_entity_poly.pdbx_strand_id
1 'polypeptide(L)' 'MASSVRVETSARLHLGFLDLNGGAGRKFGSLGLALDGPVTELTIRRSDAPGVEG' A
#
# COMPACT_ATOMS: atom_id res chain seq x y z
N MET A 1 -28.73 -1.25 8.45
CA MET A 1 -27.57 -0.38 8.16
C MET A 1 -26.55 -1.21 7.43
N ALA A 2 -26.17 -0.85 6.20
CA ALA A 2 -25.12 -1.58 5.49
C ALA A 2 -23.77 -1.26 6.17
N SER A 3 -23.12 -2.27 6.75
CA SER A 3 -21.78 -2.12 7.33
C SER A 3 -20.79 -1.87 6.19
N SER A 4 -20.24 -0.66 6.11
CA SER A 4 -19.10 -0.32 5.24
C SER A 4 -17.81 -0.23 6.07
N VAL A 5 -16.68 -0.42 5.40
CA VAL A 5 -15.34 -0.24 5.96
C VAL A 5 -14.62 0.82 5.12
N ARG A 6 -14.09 1.85 5.78
CA ARG A 6 -13.22 2.86 5.17
C ARG A 6 -11.78 2.60 5.59
N VAL A 7 -10.87 2.61 4.63
CA VAL A 7 -9.42 2.48 4.83
C VAL A 7 -8.73 3.65 4.16
N GLU A 8 -7.75 4.23 4.85
CA GLU A 8 -6.84 5.23 4.32
C GLU A 8 -5.40 4.74 4.53
N THR A 9 -4.56 4.85 3.51
CA THR A 9 -3.15 4.46 3.58
C THR A 9 -2.25 5.51 2.95
N SER A 10 -1.10 5.73 3.57
CA SER A 10 -0.06 6.65 3.09
C SER A 10 0.57 6.18 1.78
N ALA A 11 0.93 7.11 0.89
CA ALA A 11 1.85 6.81 -0.19
C ALA A 11 3.25 6.45 0.35
N ARG A 12 4.01 5.72 -0.47
CA ARG A 12 5.38 5.32 -0.19
C ARG A 12 6.30 5.77 -1.32
N LEU A 13 7.31 6.56 -1.00
CA LEU A 13 8.44 6.78 -1.90
C LEU A 13 9.42 5.60 -1.79
N HIS A 14 9.67 4.93 -2.90
CA HIS A 14 10.62 3.81 -2.97
C HIS A 14 12.00 4.33 -3.35
N LEU A 15 12.99 4.13 -2.47
CA LEU A 15 14.35 4.68 -2.61
C LEU A 15 15.35 3.65 -3.17
N GLY A 16 14.85 2.58 -3.79
CA GLY A 16 15.66 1.52 -4.38
C GLY A 16 15.94 0.35 -3.44
N PHE A 17 16.80 -0.54 -3.93
CA PHE A 17 17.12 -1.81 -3.30
C PHE A 17 18.49 -1.80 -2.63
N LEU A 18 18.58 -2.47 -1.49
CA LEU A 18 19.80 -2.69 -0.73
C LEU A 18 20.25 -4.13 -0.90
N ASP A 19 21.56 -4.32 -1.10
CA ASP A 19 22.20 -5.64 -1.13
C ASP A 19 21.65 -6.57 -2.23
N LEU A 20 21.58 -6.08 -3.48
CA LEU A 20 21.10 -6.88 -4.62
C LEU A 20 21.95 -8.12 -4.90
N ASN A 21 23.24 -8.06 -4.59
CA ASN A 21 24.18 -9.18 -4.77
C ASN A 21 24.21 -10.14 -3.55
N GLY A 22 23.49 -9.84 -2.47
CA GLY A 22 23.41 -10.68 -1.27
C GLY A 22 24.72 -10.75 -0.47
N GLY A 23 25.63 -9.79 -0.66
CA GLY A 23 26.91 -9.72 0.05
C GLY A 23 26.77 -9.56 1.57
N ALA A 24 25.61 -9.15 2.07
CA ALA A 24 25.34 -9.07 3.51
C ALA A 24 24.74 -10.35 4.12
N GLY A 25 24.72 -11.47 3.38
CA GLY A 25 24.22 -12.77 3.89
C GLY A 25 22.71 -12.80 4.13
N ARG A 26 21.97 -11.85 3.54
CA ARG A 26 20.51 -11.75 3.61
C ARG A 26 19.92 -11.55 2.21
N LYS A 27 18.61 -11.71 2.09
CA LYS A 27 17.89 -11.28 0.88
C LYS A 27 17.99 -9.76 0.73
N PHE A 28 17.99 -9.30 -0.52
CA PHE A 28 17.92 -7.88 -0.83
C PHE A 28 16.71 -7.24 -0.13
N GLY A 29 16.90 -6.00 0.34
CA GLY A 29 15.85 -5.22 0.99
C GLY A 29 15.49 -4.00 0.15
N SER A 30 14.42 -3.28 0.51
CA SER A 30 14.13 -1.96 -0.05
C SER A 30 14.10 -0.92 1.05
N LEU A 31 14.49 0.30 0.71
CA LEU A 31 14.26 1.45 1.57
C LEU A 31 13.00 2.17 1.09
N GLY A 32 12.15 2.58 2.03
CA GLY A 32 10.93 3.33 1.74
C GLY A 32 10.71 4.44 2.74
N LEU A 33 10.10 5.52 2.27
CA LEU A 33 9.64 6.63 3.09
C LEU A 33 8.12 6.74 2.95
N ALA A 34 7.39 6.68 4.07
CA ALA A 34 5.97 7.01 4.09
C ALA A 34 5.80 8.53 3.96
N LEU A 35 4.77 8.95 3.22
CA LEU A 35 4.46 10.35 2.99
C LEU A 35 3.11 10.70 3.62
N ASP A 36 2.98 11.91 4.15
CA ASP A 36 1.69 12.43 4.64
C ASP A 36 0.68 12.59 3.50
N GLY A 37 1.14 12.75 2.25
CA GLY A 37 0.30 12.83 1.07
C GLY A 37 1.08 12.62 -0.25
N PRO A 38 0.42 12.15 -1.32
CA PRO A 38 -1.00 11.79 -1.40
C PRO A 38 -1.32 10.50 -0.62
N VAL A 39 -2.59 10.30 -0.29
CA VAL A 39 -3.08 9.07 0.37
C VAL A 39 -4.01 8.29 -0.56
N THR A 40 -4.06 6.98 -0.39
CA THR A 40 -5.11 6.15 -1.02
C THR A 40 -6.22 5.94 -0.01
N GLU A 41 -7.43 6.34 -0.38
CA GLU A 41 -8.65 6.11 0.39
C GLU A 41 -9.56 5.13 -0.36
N LEU A 42 -10.07 4.12 0.36
CA LEU A 42 -10.99 3.11 -0.17
C LEU A 42 -12.14 2.90 0.80
N THR A 43 -13.37 2.90 0.29
CA THR A 43 -14.55 2.46 1.03
C THR A 43 -15.10 1.19 0.38
N ILE A 44 -15.28 0.15 1.19
CA ILE A 44 -15.83 -1.14 0.75
C ILE A 44 -17.13 -1.40 1.50
N ARG A 45 -18.12 -1.93 0.80
CA ARG A 45 -19.41 -2.37 1.36
C ARG A 45 -19.84 -3.69 0.73
N ARG A 46 -20.71 -4.44 1.41
CA ARG A 46 -21.37 -5.60 0.79
C ARG A 46 -22.19 -5.15 -0.43
N SER A 47 -22.17 -5.96 -1.47
CA SER A 47 -22.88 -5.75 -2.73
C SER A 47 -23.30 -7.10 -3.30
N ASP A 48 -24.42 -7.15 -4.00
CA ASP A 48 -24.94 -8.38 -4.63
C ASP A 48 -24.15 -8.76 -5.90
N ALA A 49 -23.37 -7.81 -6.44
CA ALA A 49 -22.46 -8.01 -7.56
C ALA A 49 -21.15 -7.20 -7.37
N PRO A 50 -20.01 -7.66 -7.93
CA PRO A 50 -18.77 -6.88 -7.94
C PRO A 50 -18.90 -5.58 -8.75
N GLY A 51 -18.34 -4.49 -8.23
CA GLY A 51 -18.30 -3.20 -8.91
C GLY A 51 -17.23 -2.29 -8.29
N VAL A 52 -16.70 -1.37 -9.09
CA VAL A 52 -15.73 -0.36 -8.68
C VAL A 52 -16.05 0.96 -9.38
N GLU A 53 -15.91 2.06 -8.66
CA GLU A 53 -16.12 3.42 -9.14
C GLU A 53 -15.00 4.29 -8.54
N GLY A 54 -14.50 5.27 -9.28
CA GLY A 54 -13.38 6.13 -8.87
C GLY A 54 -12.53 6.62 -10.02
#